data_AF-X1V9R0-F1
#
_entry.id   AF-X1V9R0-F1
#
_cell.length_a   1.000
_cell.length_b   1.000
_cell.length_c   1.000
_cell.angle_alpha   90.00
_cell.angle_beta   90.00
_cell.angle_gamma   90.00
#
_symmetry.space_group_name_H-M   'P 1'
#
loop_
_entity.id
_entity.type
_entity.pdbx_description
1 polymer ?
#
loop_
_entity_poly.entity_id
_entity_poly.type
_entity_poly.pdbx_seq_one_letter_code
_entity_poly.pdbx_strand_id
1 'polypeptide(L)'
;MNKEILQAERIRAYAEFMVDFYQGLGKAIVAGRKKQADQRVILEWAKRIRMFNARCTMIASDDVIKALIEYDKVAREAMLSQDMPIVLAQFAKVAVIMRKDLNPGTLVTELEILRTIVTDVDSQPRLLELLS
;
A
#
# COMPACT_ATOMS: atom_id res chain seq x y z
N MET A 1 -22.96 -8.36 -11.98
CA MET A 1 -22.73 -8.50 -10.52
C MET A 1 -23.64 -7.51 -9.79
N ASN A 2 -24.33 -7.94 -8.72
CA ASN A 2 -25.15 -7.02 -7.91
C ASN A 2 -24.24 -5.93 -7.29
N LYS A 3 -24.69 -4.67 -7.23
CA LYS A 3 -23.93 -3.55 -6.67
C LYS A 3 -23.51 -3.79 -5.22
N GLU A 4 -24.35 -4.43 -4.42
CA GLU A 4 -24.04 -4.76 -3.02
C GLU A 4 -22.94 -5.83 -2.92
N ILE A 5 -22.98 -6.84 -3.79
CA ILE A 5 -21.97 -7.89 -3.88
C ILE A 5 -20.63 -7.29 -4.34
N LEU A 6 -20.65 -6.41 -5.34
CA LEU A 6 -19.45 -5.69 -5.80
C LEU A 6 -18.85 -4.84 -4.67
N GLN A 7 -19.68 -4.14 -3.91
CA GLN A 7 -19.22 -3.31 -2.80
C GLN A 7 -18.59 -4.16 -1.68
N ALA A 8 -19.21 -5.29 -1.33
CA ALA A 8 -18.67 -6.21 -0.33
C ALA A 8 -17.32 -6.80 -0.77
N GLU A 9 -17.19 -7.20 -2.04
CA GLU A 9 -15.92 -7.70 -2.60
C GLU A 9 -14.82 -6.63 -2.59
N ARG A 10 -15.16 -5.37 -2.92
CA ARG A 10 -14.22 -4.25 -2.85
C ARG A 10 -13.74 -3.97 -1.42
N ILE A 11 -14.66 -3.96 -0.45
CA ILE A 11 -14.32 -3.79 0.97
C ILE A 11 -13.39 -4.92 1.42
N ARG A 12 -13.71 -6.16 1.05
CA ARG A 12 -12.89 -7.33 1.39
C ARG A 12 -11.48 -7.24 0.79
N ALA A 13 -11.38 -6.95 -0.51
CA ALA A 13 -10.09 -6.81 -1.17
C ALA A 13 -9.24 -5.69 -0.55
N TYR A 14 -9.85 -4.55 -0.22
CA TYR A 14 -9.17 -3.46 0.44
C TYR A 14 -8.68 -3.82 1.86
N ALA A 15 -9.51 -4.52 2.65
CA ALA A 15 -9.09 -4.99 3.96
C ALA A 15 -7.89 -5.94 3.86
N GLU A 16 -7.91 -6.85 2.89
CA GLU A 16 -6.80 -7.78 2.65
C GLU A 16 -5.52 -7.05 2.23
N PHE A 17 -5.61 -6.02 1.37
CA PHE A 17 -4.46 -5.18 1.00
C PHE A 17 -3.74 -4.57 2.20
N MET A 18 -4.53 -3.96 3.10
CA MET A 18 -4.02 -3.29 4.28
C MET A 18 -3.37 -4.30 5.24
N VAL A 19 -3.99 -5.46 5.43
CA VAL A 19 -3.46 -6.53 6.29
C VAL A 19 -2.19 -7.13 5.70
N ASP A 20 -2.17 -7.46 4.40
CA ASP A 20 -1.00 -8.03 3.73
C ASP A 20 0.17 -7.07 3.77
N PHE A 21 -0.06 -5.77 3.52
CA PHE A 21 0.99 -4.75 3.63
C PHE A 21 1.57 -4.70 5.03
N TYR A 22 0.72 -4.59 6.04
CA TYR A 22 1.15 -4.51 7.42
C TYR A 22 1.94 -5.76 7.85
N GLN A 23 1.42 -6.95 7.56
CA GLN A 23 2.01 -8.21 7.99
C GLN A 23 3.27 -8.59 7.21
N GLY A 24 3.37 -8.22 5.93
CA GLY A 24 4.50 -8.51 5.06
C GLY A 24 5.60 -7.46 5.13
N LEU A 25 5.40 -6.34 4.43
CA LEU A 25 6.45 -5.35 4.23
C LEU A 25 6.52 -4.31 5.34
N GLY A 26 5.38 -3.85 5.87
CA GLY A 26 5.30 -2.81 6.89
C GLY A 26 6.11 -3.17 8.14
N LYS A 27 5.90 -4.36 8.71
CA LYS A 27 6.71 -4.87 9.84
C LYS A 27 8.20 -4.99 9.51
N ALA A 28 8.56 -5.40 8.29
CA ALA A 28 9.95 -5.58 7.90
C ALA A 28 10.69 -4.22 7.79
N ILE A 29 10.02 -3.21 7.24
CA ILE A 29 10.55 -1.84 7.14
C ILE A 29 10.65 -1.19 8.52
N VAL A 30 9.58 -1.28 9.34
CA VAL A 30 9.50 -0.65 10.67
C VAL A 30 10.46 -1.27 11.67
N ALA A 31 10.70 -2.59 11.61
CA ALA A 31 11.62 -3.28 12.51
C ALA A 31 13.10 -2.88 12.32
N GLY A 32 13.41 -1.91 11.47
CA GLY A 32 14.75 -1.35 11.33
C GLY A 32 15.78 -2.39 10.92
N ARG A 33 15.38 -3.48 10.24
CA ARG A 33 16.30 -4.47 9.67
C ARG A 33 17.01 -3.84 8.47
N LYS A 34 17.87 -2.86 8.76
CA LYS A 34 18.77 -2.14 7.86
C LYS A 34 19.84 -3.03 7.23
N LYS A 35 19.99 -4.27 7.70
CA LYS A 35 20.73 -5.30 6.97
C LYS A 35 19.73 -5.98 6.07
N GLN A 36 19.80 -5.69 4.76
CA GLN A 36 19.15 -6.46 3.70
C GLN A 36 17.76 -6.94 4.14
N ALA A 37 16.72 -6.10 4.01
CA ALA A 37 15.36 -6.63 4.04
C ALA A 37 15.38 -7.86 3.12
N ASP A 38 15.30 -9.04 3.74
CA ASP A 38 15.73 -10.30 3.14
C ASP A 38 15.17 -10.35 1.73
N GLN A 39 16.03 -10.50 0.71
CA GLN A 39 15.59 -10.40 -0.69
C GLN A 39 14.39 -11.33 -0.96
N ARG A 40 14.28 -12.40 -0.18
CA ARG A 40 13.09 -13.26 -0.09
C ARG A 40 11.81 -12.53 0.33
N VAL A 41 11.85 -11.72 1.38
CA VAL A 41 10.72 -10.88 1.85
C VAL A 41 10.31 -9.86 0.78
N ILE A 42 11.28 -9.23 0.11
CA ILE A 42 11.02 -8.30 -1.00
C ILE A 42 10.33 -9.01 -2.17
N LEU A 43 10.84 -10.18 -2.57
CA LEU A 43 10.28 -10.96 -3.68
C LEU A 43 8.89 -11.53 -3.35
N GLU A 44 8.70 -12.01 -2.11
CA GLU A 44 7.41 -12.48 -1.62
C GLU A 44 6.39 -11.33 -1.62
N TRP A 45 6.80 -10.16 -1.15
CA TRP A 45 5.97 -8.97 -1.18
C TRP A 45 5.62 -8.51 -2.60
N ALA A 46 6.60 -8.47 -3.51
CA ALA A 46 6.35 -8.16 -4.93
C ALA A 46 5.42 -9.18 -5.61
N LYS A 47 5.39 -10.44 -5.14
CA LYS A 47 4.41 -11.44 -5.59
C LYS A 47 3.01 -11.13 -5.03
N ARG A 48 2.90 -10.77 -3.75
CA ARG A 48 1.64 -10.39 -3.10
C ARG A 48 1.01 -9.15 -3.74
N ILE A 49 1.78 -8.10 -4.02
CA ILE A 49 1.31 -6.92 -4.76
C ILE A 49 0.71 -7.32 -6.10
N ARG A 50 1.42 -8.17 -6.88
CA ARG A 50 0.92 -8.60 -8.19
C ARG A 50 -0.39 -9.37 -8.10
N MET A 51 -0.53 -10.26 -7.11
CA MET A 51 -1.78 -11.00 -6.88
C MET A 51 -2.92 -10.05 -6.49
N PHE A 52 -2.62 -9.08 -5.64
CA PHE A 52 -3.58 -8.07 -5.22
C PHE A 52 -4.03 -7.17 -6.37
N ASN A 53 -3.09 -6.66 -7.17
CA ASN A 53 -3.36 -5.84 -8.35
C ASN A 53 -4.25 -6.61 -9.34
N ALA A 54 -3.91 -7.87 -9.64
CA ALA A 54 -4.68 -8.74 -10.53
C ALA A 54 -6.12 -8.99 -10.04
N ARG A 55 -6.35 -8.97 -8.72
CA ARG A 55 -7.70 -9.07 -8.17
C ARG A 55 -8.44 -7.74 -8.24
N CYS A 56 -7.76 -6.63 -7.97
CA CYS A 56 -8.36 -5.30 -8.01
C CYS A 56 -8.79 -4.88 -9.42
N THR A 57 -8.10 -5.30 -10.48
CA THR A 57 -8.50 -4.99 -11.86
C THR A 57 -9.91 -5.46 -12.22
N MET A 58 -10.49 -6.41 -11.47
CA MET A 58 -11.84 -6.93 -11.72
C MET A 58 -12.95 -6.22 -10.93
N ILE A 59 -12.59 -5.47 -9.88
CA ILE A 59 -13.57 -4.98 -8.89
C ILE A 59 -13.37 -3.51 -8.49
N ALA A 60 -12.22 -2.90 -8.77
CA ALA A 60 -11.92 -1.53 -8.38
C ALA A 60 -12.31 -0.52 -9.47
N SER A 61 -12.39 0.77 -9.12
CA SER A 61 -12.53 1.84 -10.12
C SER A 61 -11.25 2.05 -10.93
N ASP A 62 -11.37 2.72 -12.07
CA ASP A 62 -10.24 3.07 -12.94
C ASP A 62 -9.16 3.86 -12.19
N ASP A 63 -9.54 4.73 -11.25
CA ASP A 63 -8.59 5.53 -10.47
C ASP A 63 -7.77 4.67 -9.51
N VAL A 64 -8.42 3.69 -8.86
CA VAL A 64 -7.71 2.70 -8.03
C VAL A 64 -6.79 1.86 -8.90
N ILE A 65 -7.24 1.41 -10.08
CA ILE A 65 -6.42 0.61 -11.00
C ILE A 65 -5.18 1.39 -11.43
N LYS A 66 -5.32 2.66 -11.83
CA LYS A 66 -4.19 3.53 -12.19
C LYS A 66 -3.21 3.69 -11.03
N ALA A 67 -3.73 3.94 -9.82
CA ALA A 67 -2.89 4.08 -8.62
C ALA A 67 -2.11 2.79 -8.30
N LEU A 68 -2.73 1.63 -8.48
CA LEU A 68 -2.09 0.32 -8.25
C LEU A 68 -1.01 -0.02 -9.28
N ILE A 69 -1.21 0.38 -10.53
CA ILE A 69 -0.20 0.23 -11.59
C ILE A 69 1.03 1.07 -11.26
N GLU A 70 0.83 2.34 -10.89
CA GLU A 70 1.94 3.23 -10.52
C GLU A 70 2.65 2.73 -9.26
N TYR A 71 1.89 2.24 -8.27
CA TYR A 71 2.47 1.63 -7.08
C TYR A 71 3.31 0.40 -7.41
N ASP A 72 2.89 -0.54 -8.27
CA ASP A 72 3.72 -1.69 -8.65
C ASP A 72 5.02 -1.25 -9.33
N LYS A 73 4.96 -0.25 -10.21
CA LYS A 73 6.14 0.31 -10.87
C LYS A 73 7.12 0.89 -9.85
N VAL A 74 6.66 1.82 -9.01
CA VAL A 74 7.51 2.50 -8.03
C VAL A 74 8.02 1.52 -6.97
N ALA A 75 7.16 0.61 -6.50
CA ALA A 75 7.52 -0.39 -5.52
C ALA A 75 8.66 -1.28 -6.02
N ARG A 76 8.64 -1.71 -7.29
CA ARG A 76 9.72 -2.51 -7.88
C ARG A 76 11.05 -1.75 -7.93
N GLU A 77 11.04 -0.51 -8.42
CA GLU A 77 12.25 0.29 -8.53
C GLU A 77 12.84 0.61 -7.14
N ALA A 78 11.99 1.05 -6.21
CA ALA A 78 12.38 1.34 -4.84
C ALA A 78 12.83 0.09 -4.07
N MET A 79 12.29 -1.09 -4.38
CA MET A 79 12.76 -2.34 -3.81
C MET A 79 14.16 -2.74 -4.31
N LEU A 80 14.46 -2.49 -5.59
CA LEU A 80 15.80 -2.74 -6.15
C LEU A 80 16.85 -1.81 -5.52
N SER A 81 16.50 -0.54 -5.30
CA SER A 81 17.38 0.45 -4.66
C SER A 81 17.32 0.44 -3.12
N GLN A 82 16.49 -0.44 -2.53
CA GLN A 82 16.22 -0.51 -1.09
C GLN A 82 15.66 0.79 -0.47
N ASP A 83 15.00 1.60 -1.28
CA ASP A 83 14.39 2.87 -0.92
C ASP A 83 12.98 2.70 -0.32
N MET A 84 12.92 2.13 0.87
CA MET A 84 11.66 1.78 1.55
C MET A 84 10.73 2.98 1.86
N PRO A 85 11.22 4.20 2.16
CA PRO A 85 10.35 5.37 2.34
C PRO A 85 9.47 5.66 1.12
N ILE A 86 9.98 5.49 -0.10
CA ILE A 86 9.19 5.67 -1.32
C ILE A 86 8.06 4.64 -1.39
N VAL A 87 8.33 3.38 -1.04
CA VAL A 87 7.32 2.32 -1.04
C VAL A 87 6.19 2.64 -0.04
N LEU A 88 6.55 3.09 1.17
CA LEU A 88 5.58 3.48 2.20
C LEU A 88 4.71 4.67 1.74
N ALA A 89 5.32 5.72 1.21
CA ALA A 89 4.60 6.90 0.74
C ALA A 89 3.63 6.55 -0.39
N GLN A 90 4.05 5.74 -1.37
CA GLN A 90 3.17 5.34 -2.47
C GLN A 90 2.06 4.39 -2.02
N PHE A 91 2.36 3.47 -1.09
CA PHE A 91 1.32 2.63 -0.49
C PHE A 91 0.23 3.49 0.17
N ALA A 92 0.63 4.52 0.93
CA ALA A 92 -0.30 5.41 1.61
C ALA A 92 -1.22 6.14 0.62
N LYS A 93 -0.66 6.64 -0.49
CA LYS A 93 -1.41 7.28 -1.59
C LYS A 93 -2.47 6.34 -2.19
N VAL A 94 -2.08 5.10 -2.51
CA VAL A 94 -3.03 4.07 -3.00
C VAL A 94 -4.12 3.81 -1.98
N ALA A 95 -3.76 3.62 -0.71
CA ALA A 95 -4.71 3.32 0.35
C ALA A 95 -5.74 4.44 0.54
N VAL A 96 -5.34 5.71 0.43
CA VAL A 96 -6.26 6.86 0.45
C VAL A 96 -7.21 6.83 -0.74
N ILE A 97 -6.70 6.57 -1.96
CA ILE A 97 -7.53 6.47 -3.17
C ILE A 97 -8.57 5.35 -3.01
N MET A 98 -8.15 4.18 -2.52
CA MET A 98 -9.07 3.07 -2.26
C MET A 98 -10.09 3.38 -1.16
N ARG A 99 -9.72 4.15 -0.12
CA ARG A 99 -10.69 4.61 0.89
C ARG A 99 -11.73 5.55 0.29
N LYS A 100 -11.31 6.50 -0.54
CA LYS A 100 -12.21 7.44 -1.24
C LYS A 100 -13.12 6.71 -2.22
N ASP A 101 -12.59 5.69 -2.87
CA ASP A 101 -13.31 4.81 -3.79
C ASP A 101 -14.44 4.03 -3.06
N LEU A 102 -14.20 3.57 -1.83
CA LEU A 102 -15.20 2.90 -0.99
C LEU A 102 -16.16 3.87 -0.29
N ASN A 103 -15.64 5.02 0.17
CA ASN A 103 -16.39 6.06 0.86
C ASN A 103 -15.88 7.44 0.41
N PRO A 104 -16.55 8.08 -0.56
CA PRO A 104 -16.14 9.38 -1.10
C PRO A 104 -16.05 10.50 -0.06
N GLY A 105 -16.78 10.38 1.06
CA GLY A 105 -16.76 11.34 2.17
C GLY A 105 -15.61 11.14 3.17
N THR A 106 -14.71 10.18 2.93
CA THR A 106 -13.57 9.94 3.83
C THR A 106 -12.60 11.13 3.82
N LEU A 107 -12.13 11.52 5.01
CA LEU A 107 -11.12 12.56 5.21
C LEU A 107 -9.74 11.99 5.54
N VAL A 108 -9.58 10.66 5.46
CA VAL A 108 -8.33 9.98 5.78
C VAL A 108 -7.20 10.43 4.87
N THR A 109 -6.09 10.82 5.49
CA THR A 109 -4.84 11.24 4.87
C THR A 109 -3.83 10.10 4.78
N GLU A 110 -2.81 10.26 3.93
CA GLU A 110 -1.70 9.33 3.79
C GLU A 110 -0.96 9.15 5.12
N LEU A 111 -0.80 10.24 5.89
CA LEU A 111 -0.16 10.22 7.20
C LEU A 111 -0.96 9.37 8.20
N GLU A 112 -2.29 9.52 8.23
CA GLU A 112 -3.16 8.71 9.09
C GLU A 112 -3.12 7.23 8.71
N ILE A 113 -3.08 6.91 7.42
CA ILE A 113 -2.86 5.53 6.95
C ILE A 113 -1.55 4.99 7.50
N LEU A 114 -0.45 5.72 7.34
CA LEU A 114 0.87 5.26 7.77
C LEU A 114 0.97 5.11 9.28
N ARG A 115 0.33 5.97 10.07
CA ARG A 115 0.28 5.84 11.54
C ARG A 115 -0.38 4.56 12.02
N THR A 116 -1.20 3.89 11.19
CA THR A 116 -1.73 2.56 11.52
C THR A 116 -0.71 1.43 11.38
N ILE A 117 0.42 1.70 10.71
CA ILE A 117 1.41 0.68 10.30
C ILE A 117 2.79 0.96 10.88
N VAL A 118 3.15 2.23 11.02
CA VAL A 118 4.45 2.74 11.41
C VAL A 118 4.26 3.54 12.70
N THR A 119 4.88 3.10 13.79
CA THR A 119 4.71 3.71 15.12
C THR A 119 5.50 4.99 15.32
N ASP A 120 6.49 5.26 14.47
CA ASP A 120 7.45 6.36 14.60
C ASP A 120 7.53 7.26 13.35
N VAL A 121 6.43 7.38 12.58
CA VAL A 121 6.38 8.15 11.31
C VAL A 121 6.95 9.56 11.44
N ASP A 122 6.62 10.24 12.55
CA ASP A 122 7.05 11.62 12.79
C ASP A 122 8.58 11.75 12.97
N SER A 123 9.28 10.64 13.19
CA SER A 123 10.75 10.57 13.27
C SER A 123 11.44 10.21 11.95
N GLN A 124 10.70 10.14 10.84
CA GLN A 124 11.21 9.80 9.52
C GLN A 124 11.13 11.00 8.55
N PRO A 125 12.06 11.97 8.59
CA PRO A 125 11.98 13.22 7.83
C PRO A 125 11.76 13.01 6.33
N ARG A 126 12.52 12.08 5.74
CA ARG A 126 12.40 11.75 4.31
C ARG A 126 11.04 11.17 3.94
N LEU A 127 10.43 10.38 4.83
CA LEU A 127 9.09 9.86 4.60
C LEU A 127 8.08 10.99 4.65
N LEU A 128 8.19 11.90 5.62
CA LEU A 128 7.33 13.08 5.72
C LEU A 128 7.44 13.99 4.48
N GLU A 129 8.66 14.21 3.97
CA GLU A 129 8.90 14.97 2.72
C GLU A 129 8.20 14.34 1.50
N LEU A 130 8.11 13.01 1.44
CA LEU A 130 7.45 12.28 0.34
C LEU A 130 5.91 12.32 0.42
N LEU A 131 5.37 12.69 1.59
CA LEU A 131 3.94 12.79 1.88
C LEU A 131 3.40 14.23 1.73
N SER A 132 4.28 15.23 1.77
CA SER A 132 3.97 16.66 1.60
C SER A 132 3.76 17.11 0.16
#